data_AF-A0A2N1PNI2-F1
#
_entry.id   AF-A0A2N1PNI2-F1
#
_cell.length_a   1.000
_cell.length_b   1.000
_cell.length_c   1.000
_cell.angle_alpha   90.00
_cell.angle_beta   90.00
_cell.angle_gamma   90.00
#
_symmetry.space_group_name_H-M   'P 1'
#
loop_
_entity.id
_entity.type
_entity.pdbx_description
1 polymer ?
#
loop_
_entity_poly.entity_id
_entity_poly.type
_entity_poly.pdbx_seq_one_letter_code
_entity_poly.pdbx_strand_id
1 'polypeptide(L)'
;MNILLLVILYPVTFTSFVLFAIIWGNSGLFGLLSHFIASLCLYRIAVKTRVDNPVLAWFPIANLFLLTEITGKPSYWLFGFLIPGVNLALYAVLWMEIACRLKLDYYLGLLILVPLVGPFAMMWIAVSGEQEPQPDFSAFSSYNVY
;
A
#
# COMPACT_ATOMS: atom_id res chain seq x y z
N MET A 1 -40.43 -38.18 -5.54
CA MET A 1 -39.77 -36.87 -5.80
C MET A 1 -40.38 -36.30 -7.08
N ASN A 2 -41.04 -35.14 -7.01
CA ASN A 2 -41.84 -34.58 -8.12
C ASN A 2 -40.94 -33.98 -9.22
N ILE A 3 -41.13 -34.39 -10.48
CA ILE A 3 -40.41 -33.85 -11.65
C ILE A 3 -40.59 -32.33 -11.77
N LEU A 4 -41.78 -31.82 -11.43
CA LEU A 4 -42.07 -30.38 -11.38
C LEU A 4 -41.16 -29.62 -10.41
N LEU A 5 -40.79 -30.23 -9.29
CA LEU A 5 -39.91 -29.62 -8.28
C LEU A 5 -38.47 -29.52 -8.80
N LEU A 6 -38.01 -30.54 -9.54
CA LEU A 6 -36.68 -30.54 -10.17
C LEU A 6 -36.57 -29.50 -11.29
N VAL A 7 -37.61 -29.33 -12.11
CA VAL A 7 -37.65 -28.34 -13.20
C VAL A 7 -37.58 -26.90 -12.68
N ILE A 8 -38.15 -26.63 -11.51
CA ILE A 8 -38.14 -25.29 -10.90
C ILE A 8 -36.84 -25.03 -10.12
N LEU A 9 -36.30 -26.04 -9.41
CA LEU A 9 -35.10 -25.87 -8.57
C LEU A 9 -33.79 -25.85 -9.38
N TYR A 10 -33.72 -26.58 -10.49
CA TYR A 10 -32.52 -26.62 -11.33
C TYR A 10 -32.07 -25.25 -11.87
N PRO A 11 -32.93 -24.43 -12.51
CA PRO A 11 -32.53 -23.10 -12.98
C PRO A 11 -32.17 -22.16 -11.83
N VAL A 12 -32.87 -22.23 -10.70
CA VAL A 12 -32.59 -21.37 -9.54
C VAL A 12 -31.21 -21.69 -8.94
N THR A 13 -30.90 -22.97 -8.71
CA THR A 13 -29.60 -23.39 -8.19
C THR A 13 -28.45 -23.12 -9.17
N PHE A 14 -28.69 -23.29 -10.47
CA PHE A 14 -27.73 -22.97 -11.52
C PHE A 14 -27.44 -21.46 -11.61
N THR A 15 -28.48 -20.61 -11.61
CA THR A 15 -28.31 -19.15 -11.62
C THR A 15 -27.60 -18.64 -10.36
N SER A 16 -27.94 -19.18 -9.18
CA SER A 16 -27.22 -18.84 -7.94
C SER A 16 -25.74 -19.22 -7.98
N PHE A 17 -25.39 -20.36 -8.58
CA PHE A 17 -24.00 -20.78 -8.74
C PHE A 17 -23.21 -19.88 -9.70
N VAL A 18 -23.83 -19.46 -10.80
CA VAL A 18 -23.23 -18.53 -11.78
C VAL A 18 -23.02 -17.14 -11.14
N LEU A 19 -24.01 -16.61 -10.42
CA LEU A 19 -23.88 -15.33 -9.73
C LEU A 19 -22.81 -15.39 -8.63
N PHE A 20 -22.75 -16.48 -7.86
CA PHE A 20 -21.68 -16.73 -6.90
C PHE A 20 -20.31 -16.74 -7.58
N ALA A 21 -20.15 -17.48 -8.68
CA ALA A 21 -18.88 -17.54 -9.42
C ALA A 21 -18.45 -16.18 -9.99
N ILE A 22 -19.39 -15.35 -10.47
CA ILE A 22 -19.11 -14.00 -10.99
C ILE A 22 -18.70 -13.05 -9.86
N ILE A 23 -19.43 -13.05 -8.75
CA ILE A 23 -19.16 -12.17 -7.60
C ILE A 23 -17.82 -12.51 -6.96
N TRP A 24 -17.56 -13.80 -6.73
CA TRP A 24 -16.31 -14.26 -6.12
C TRP A 24 -15.14 -14.21 -7.11
N GLY A 25 -15.37 -14.55 -8.38
CA GLY A 25 -14.36 -14.46 -9.44
C GLY A 25 -13.86 -13.03 -9.68
N ASN A 26 -14.77 -12.05 -9.74
CA ASN A 26 -14.39 -10.64 -9.90
C ASN A 26 -13.68 -10.08 -8.66
N SER A 27 -14.01 -10.56 -7.46
CA SER A 27 -13.35 -10.11 -6.22
C SER A 27 -11.87 -10.51 -6.15
N GLY A 28 -11.50 -11.68 -6.71
CA GLY A 28 -10.11 -12.11 -6.82
C GLY A 28 -9.30 -11.28 -7.81
N LEU A 29 -9.86 -10.99 -8.99
CA LEU A 29 -9.20 -10.17 -10.01
C LEU A 29 -8.99 -8.72 -9.54
N PHE A 30 -10.02 -8.17 -8.87
CA PHE A 30 -9.95 -6.82 -8.30
C PHE A 30 -8.92 -6.73 -7.16
N GLY A 31 -8.85 -7.76 -6.29
CA GLY A 31 -7.83 -7.86 -5.26
C GLY A 31 -6.41 -7.97 -5.81
N LEU A 32 -6.23 -8.71 -6.91
CA LEU A 32 -4.93 -8.80 -7.57
C LEU A 32 -4.51 -7.45 -8.17
N LEU A 33 -5.41 -6.81 -8.93
CA LEU A 33 -5.16 -5.50 -9.54
C LEU A 33 -4.81 -4.43 -8.50
N SER A 34 -5.57 -4.36 -7.41
CA SER A 34 -5.31 -3.39 -6.34
C SER A 34 -3.96 -3.64 -5.66
N HIS A 35 -3.58 -4.90 -5.43
CA HIS A 35 -2.26 -5.25 -4.91
C HIS A 35 -1.13 -4.82 -5.86
N PHE A 36 -1.28 -5.08 -7.16
CA PHE A 36 -0.30 -4.67 -8.16
C PHE A 36 -0.13 -3.13 -8.19
N ILE A 37 -1.23 -2.39 -8.14
CA ILE A 37 -1.20 -0.91 -8.11
C ILE A 37 -0.53 -0.41 -6.82
N ALA A 38 -0.91 -0.95 -5.67
CA ALA A 38 -0.33 -0.57 -4.39
C ALA A 38 1.18 -0.87 -4.35
N SER A 39 1.59 -2.06 -4.78
CA SER A 39 2.99 -2.46 -4.93
C SER A 39 3.77 -1.48 -5.81
N LEU A 40 3.22 -1.10 -6.97
CA LEU A 40 3.90 -0.17 -7.89
C LEU A 40 4.08 1.22 -7.26
N CYS A 41 3.08 1.71 -6.51
CA CYS A 41 3.16 2.98 -5.81
C CYS A 41 4.25 2.93 -4.73
N LEU A 42 4.26 1.86 -3.93
CA LEU A 42 5.21 1.66 -2.83
C LEU A 42 6.65 1.45 -3.37
N TYR A 43 6.81 0.73 -4.48
CA TYR A 43 8.08 0.59 -5.22
C TYR A 43 8.62 1.95 -5.67
N ARG A 44 7.78 2.80 -6.27
CA ARG A 44 8.21 4.14 -6.69
C ARG A 44 8.64 5.01 -5.52
N ILE A 45 7.92 4.95 -4.41
CA ILE A 45 8.30 5.64 -3.18
C ILE A 45 9.66 5.12 -2.71
N ALA A 46 9.85 3.81 -2.61
CA ALA A 46 11.11 3.23 -2.13
C ALA A 46 12.33 3.59 -3.00
N VAL A 47 12.16 3.60 -4.33
CA VAL A 47 13.21 4.07 -5.26
C VAL A 47 13.49 5.56 -5.03
N LYS A 48 12.47 6.38 -4.83
CA LYS A 48 12.63 7.80 -4.49
C LYS A 48 13.31 7.97 -3.13
N THR A 49 13.02 7.16 -2.13
CA THR A 49 13.67 7.28 -0.81
C THR A 49 15.03 6.56 -0.75
N ARG A 50 15.49 5.97 -1.87
CA ARG A 50 16.77 5.24 -2.01
C ARG A 50 16.95 4.15 -0.96
N VAL A 51 15.88 3.44 -0.69
CA VAL A 51 15.88 2.25 0.17
C VAL A 51 16.69 1.14 -0.50
N ASP A 52 17.36 0.29 0.29
CA ASP A 52 18.28 -0.72 -0.24
C ASP A 52 17.58 -1.76 -1.13
N ASN A 53 16.35 -2.14 -0.79
CA ASN A 53 15.62 -3.22 -1.45
C ASN A 53 14.19 -2.82 -1.90
N PRO A 54 14.03 -1.92 -2.88
CA PRO A 54 12.72 -1.43 -3.31
C PRO A 54 11.84 -2.54 -3.91
N VAL A 55 12.45 -3.58 -4.48
CA VAL A 55 11.77 -4.75 -5.06
C VAL A 55 10.94 -5.53 -4.03
N LEU A 56 11.21 -5.37 -2.73
CA LEU A 56 10.39 -6.00 -1.70
C LEU A 56 8.92 -5.51 -1.72
N ALA A 57 8.62 -4.37 -2.37
CA ALA A 57 7.26 -3.86 -2.56
C ALA A 57 6.29 -4.84 -3.27
N TRP A 58 6.82 -5.83 -4.02
CA TRP A 58 5.99 -6.82 -4.70
C TRP A 58 5.35 -7.83 -3.73
N PHE A 59 5.96 -8.05 -2.57
CA PHE A 59 5.51 -9.04 -1.59
C PHE A 59 4.62 -8.38 -0.53
N PRO A 60 3.37 -8.85 -0.32
CA PRO A 60 2.41 -8.23 0.60
C PRO A 60 2.95 -8.03 2.02
N ILE A 61 3.67 -9.02 2.55
CA ILE A 61 4.24 -8.98 3.90
C ILE A 61 5.43 -8.02 3.96
N ALA A 62 6.24 -7.98 2.89
CA ALA A 62 7.42 -7.13 2.85
C ALA A 62 7.07 -5.65 2.63
N ASN A 63 5.84 -5.31 2.18
CA ASN A 63 5.35 -3.93 2.15
C ASN A 63 5.42 -3.26 3.52
N LEU A 64 5.07 -3.97 4.59
CA LEU A 64 5.14 -3.43 5.95
C LEU A 64 6.59 -3.13 6.34
N PHE A 65 7.51 -4.03 5.99
CA PHE A 65 8.94 -3.83 6.22
C PHE A 65 9.45 -2.62 5.45
N LEU A 66 9.05 -2.48 4.19
CA LEU A 66 9.41 -1.34 3.36
C LEU A 66 8.95 -0.01 3.96
N LEU A 67 7.72 0.05 4.50
CA LEU A 67 7.21 1.27 5.15
C LEU A 67 8.09 1.67 6.33
N THR A 68 8.54 0.72 7.14
CA THR A 68 9.46 1.00 8.25
C THR A 68 10.85 1.44 7.76
N GLU A 69 11.33 0.86 6.65
CA GLU A 69 12.63 1.20 6.06
C GLU A 69 12.62 2.61 5.43
N ILE A 70 11.57 2.94 4.66
CA ILE A 70 11.36 4.28 4.08
C ILE A 70 11.31 5.35 5.18
N THR A 71 10.67 5.04 6.31
CA THR A 71 10.55 5.95 7.46
C THR A 71 11.75 5.91 8.40
N GLY A 72 12.76 5.07 8.14
CA GLY A 72 13.93 4.89 8.99
C GLY A 72 13.59 4.39 10.41
N LYS A 73 12.42 3.78 10.60
CA LYS A 73 11.99 3.21 11.88
C LYS A 73 12.54 1.79 12.06
N PRO A 74 12.84 1.37 13.31
CA PRO A 74 13.36 0.03 13.55
C PRO A 74 12.30 -1.03 13.24
N SER A 75 12.73 -2.17 12.69
CA SER A 75 11.84 -3.27 12.26
C SER A 75 10.96 -3.85 13.37
N TYR A 76 11.25 -3.58 14.65
CA TYR A 76 10.37 -3.95 15.76
C TYR A 76 8.98 -3.29 15.69
N TRP A 77 8.83 -2.19 14.95
CA TRP A 77 7.51 -1.59 14.68
C TRP A 77 6.55 -2.57 13.98
N LEU A 78 7.07 -3.58 13.27
CA LEU A 78 6.28 -4.63 12.65
C LEU A 78 5.52 -5.48 13.68
N PHE A 79 6.04 -5.65 14.90
CA PHE A 79 5.31 -6.39 15.94
C PHE A 79 4.04 -5.66 16.38
N GLY A 80 4.02 -4.33 16.28
CA GLY A 80 2.82 -3.54 16.56
C GLY A 80 1.70 -3.77 15.53
N PHE A 81 2.02 -4.23 14.32
CA PHE A 81 1.02 -4.61 13.32
C PHE A 81 0.27 -5.91 13.67
N LEU A 82 0.80 -6.74 14.58
CA LEU A 82 0.12 -7.94 15.07
C LEU A 82 -0.98 -7.62 16.09
N ILE A 83 -0.94 -6.42 16.69
CA ILE A 83 -1.91 -6.00 17.71
C ILE A 83 -3.06 -5.22 17.03
N PRO A 84 -4.29 -5.74 17.06
CA PRO A 84 -5.44 -5.05 16.49
C PRO A 84 -5.64 -3.67 17.12
N GLY A 85 -5.94 -2.65 16.31
CA GLY A 85 -6.12 -1.27 16.75
C GLY A 85 -4.81 -0.47 16.77
N VAL A 86 -3.74 -1.03 17.31
CA VAL A 86 -2.39 -0.43 17.22
C VAL A 86 -1.91 -0.45 15.78
N ASN A 87 -2.16 -1.54 15.05
CA ASN A 87 -1.81 -1.67 13.63
C ASN A 87 -2.30 -0.49 12.77
N LEU A 88 -3.52 -0.01 13.00
CA LEU A 88 -4.13 1.07 12.23
C LEU A 88 -3.47 2.42 12.53
N ALA A 89 -3.20 2.69 13.81
CA ALA A 89 -2.49 3.88 14.24
C ALA A 89 -1.06 3.91 13.70
N LEU A 90 -0.33 2.79 13.79
CA LEU A 90 1.03 2.69 13.24
C LEU A 90 1.05 2.86 11.73
N TYR A 91 0.08 2.27 11.03
CA TYR A 91 -0.05 2.41 9.59
C TYR A 91 -0.24 3.88 9.19
N ALA A 92 -1.13 4.60 9.89
CA ALA A 92 -1.31 6.04 9.68
C ALA A 92 0.00 6.80 9.95
N VAL A 93 0.65 6.57 11.08
CA VAL A 93 1.90 7.27 11.46
C VAL A 93 2.99 7.08 10.42
N LEU A 94 3.21 5.84 9.96
CA LEU A 94 4.21 5.54 8.94
C LEU A 94 3.91 6.29 7.64
N TRP A 95 2.65 6.30 7.20
CA TRP A 95 2.27 7.00 5.97
C TRP A 95 2.35 8.52 6.08
N MET A 96 2.04 9.09 7.24
CA MET A 96 2.22 10.52 7.49
C MET A 96 3.70 10.91 7.47
N GLU A 97 4.58 10.07 8.05
CA GLU A 97 6.04 10.30 7.97
C GLU A 97 6.58 10.16 6.55
N ILE A 98 6.06 9.23 5.75
CA ILE A 98 6.40 9.10 4.32
C ILE A 98 6.02 10.39 3.58
N ALA A 99 4.81 10.93 3.82
CA ALA A 99 4.37 12.17 3.21
C ALA A 99 5.32 13.33 3.58
N CYS A 100 5.71 13.45 4.86
CA CYS A 100 6.68 14.46 5.29
C CYS A 100 8.05 14.31 4.62
N ARG A 101 8.58 13.08 4.54
CA ARG A 101 9.87 12.79 3.86
C ARG A 101 9.84 13.12 2.38
N LEU A 102 8.65 13.09 1.77
CA LEU A 102 8.43 13.45 0.38
C LEU A 102 8.01 14.93 0.19
N LYS A 103 8.15 15.77 1.23
CA LYS A 103 7.77 17.19 1.24
C LYS A 103 6.29 17.46 0.91
N LEU A 104 5.43 16.50 1.21
CA LEU A 104 3.99 16.61 1.05
C LEU A 104 3.31 16.91 2.39
N ASP A 105 2.04 17.30 2.32
CA ASP A 105 1.23 17.57 3.51
C ASP A 105 1.07 16.29 4.36
N TYR A 106 1.27 16.44 5.67
CA TYR A 106 1.17 15.39 6.67
C TYR A 106 -0.19 14.68 6.63
N TYR A 107 -1.28 15.43 6.43
CA TYR A 107 -2.64 14.89 6.40
C TYR A 107 -2.90 13.95 5.21
N LEU A 108 -2.10 14.03 4.13
CA LEU A 108 -2.22 13.10 3.00
C LEU A 108 -1.91 11.66 3.43
N GLY A 109 -0.99 11.47 4.38
CA GLY A 109 -0.70 10.15 4.94
C GLY A 109 -1.86 9.60 5.78
N LEU A 110 -2.62 10.46 6.47
CA LEU A 110 -3.79 10.05 7.25
C LEU A 110 -4.94 9.60 6.33
N LEU A 111 -5.06 10.24 5.16
CA LEU A 111 -6.09 9.95 4.17
C LEU A 111 -6.03 8.50 3.64
N ILE A 112 -4.89 7.84 3.80
CA ILE A 112 -4.69 6.43 3.43
C ILE A 112 -5.57 5.48 4.24
N LEU A 113 -5.97 5.87 5.46
CA LEU A 113 -6.89 5.06 6.27
C LEU A 113 -8.32 5.01 5.72
N VAL A 114 -8.71 5.97 4.87
CA VAL A 114 -10.07 6.02 4.32
C VAL A 114 -10.14 5.06 3.13
N PRO A 115 -10.93 3.96 3.17
CA PRO A 115 -10.84 2.89 2.17
C PRO A 115 -11.05 3.34 0.72
N LEU A 116 -11.96 4.29 0.49
CA LEU A 116 -12.25 4.80 -0.86
C LEU A 116 -11.24 5.84 -1.34
N VAL A 117 -10.67 6.64 -0.44
CA VAL A 117 -9.81 7.79 -0.80
C VAL A 117 -8.32 7.42 -0.71
N GLY A 118 -7.98 6.50 0.19
CA GLY A 118 -6.62 6.11 0.52
C GLY A 118 -5.80 5.59 -0.66
N PRO A 119 -6.33 4.75 -1.56
CA PRO A 119 -5.61 4.34 -2.76
C PRO A 119 -5.23 5.52 -3.66
N PHE A 120 -6.10 6.51 -3.79
CA PHE A 120 -5.81 7.73 -4.55
C PHE A 120 -4.78 8.60 -3.83
N ALA A 121 -4.85 8.71 -2.50
CA ALA A 121 -3.86 9.43 -1.70
C ALA A 121 -2.47 8.80 -1.82
N MET A 122 -2.38 7.47 -1.74
CA MET A 122 -1.15 6.71 -1.94
C MET A 122 -0.56 6.92 -3.33
N MET A 123 -1.40 6.87 -4.37
CA MET A 123 -0.97 7.14 -5.75
C MET A 123 -0.48 8.58 -5.91
N TRP A 124 -1.19 9.54 -5.32
CA TRP A 124 -0.79 10.95 -5.34
C TRP A 124 0.55 11.17 -4.64
N ILE A 125 0.77 10.58 -3.46
CA ILE A 125 2.05 10.64 -2.75
C ILE A 125 3.18 10.04 -3.58
N ALA A 126 2.94 8.88 -4.21
CA ALA A 126 3.94 8.22 -5.04
C ALA A 126 4.33 9.05 -6.27
N VAL A 127 3.39 9.76 -6.90
CA VAL A 127 3.64 10.58 -8.08
C VAL A 127 4.26 11.93 -7.69
N SER A 128 3.60 12.68 -6.81
CA SER A 128 3.91 14.06 -6.47
C SER A 128 5.04 14.23 -5.45
N GLY A 129 5.38 13.16 -4.72
CA GLY A 129 6.42 13.22 -3.70
C GLY A 129 7.80 13.56 -4.29
N GLU A 130 8.43 14.60 -3.75
CA GLU A 130 9.76 15.04 -4.14
C GLU A 130 10.81 14.46 -3.18
N GLN A 131 11.99 14.15 -3.71
CA GLN A 131 13.10 13.68 -2.88
C GLN A 131 13.56 14.78 -1.91
N GLU A 132 13.85 14.41 -0.67
CA GLU A 132 14.72 15.23 0.18
C GLU A 132 16.13 15.26 -0.46
N PRO A 133 16.69 16.44 -0.80
CA PRO A 133 18.02 16.53 -1.38
C PRO A 133 19.05 15.96 -0.42
N GLN A 134 19.96 15.09 -0.90
CA GLN A 134 21.09 14.69 -0.07
C GLN A 134 21.93 15.93 0.30
N PRO A 135 22.47 15.99 1.53
CA PRO A 135 23.45 17.02 1.87
C PRO A 135 24.61 16.95 0.88
N ASP A 136 24.78 18.02 0.11
CA ASP A 136 25.83 18.12 -0.89
C ASP A 136 27.19 18.30 -0.19
N PHE A 137 27.88 17.18 0.07
CA PHE A 137 29.21 17.19 0.65
C PHE A 137 30.28 17.76 -0.29
N SER A 138 29.99 17.91 -1.59
CA SER A 138 30.89 18.59 -2.53
C SER A 138 30.92 20.10 -2.26
N ALA A 139 29.81 20.68 -1.80
CA ALA A 139 29.78 22.05 -1.29
C ALA A 139 30.62 22.21 -0.02
N PHE A 140 30.61 21.24 0.91
CA PHE A 140 31.47 21.32 2.10
C PHE A 140 32.96 21.12 1.78
N SER A 141 33.29 20.35 0.74
CA SER A 141 34.67 20.18 0.28
C SER A 141 35.24 21.44 -0.37
N SER A 142 34.43 22.32 -0.96
CA SER A 142 34.92 23.56 -1.58
C SER A 142 35.22 24.67 -0.57
N TYR A 143 34.58 24.66 0.61
CA TYR A 143 34.86 25.61 1.69
C TYR A 143 36.12 25.28 2.51
N ASN A 144 36.51 24.00 2.60
CA ASN A 144 37.69 23.57 3.37
C ASN A 144 39.03 23.64 2.60
N VAL A 145 39.04 24.22 1.40
CA VAL A 145 40.23 24.31 0.52
C VAL A 145 40.90 25.69 0.61
N TYR A 146 40.37 26.62 1.40
CA TYR A 146 40.94 27.96 1.64
C TYR A 146 41.51 28.11 3.05
#